data_AF-A0A8H3HES2-F1
#
_entry.id   AF-A0A8H3HES2-F1
#
_cell.length_a   1.000
_cell.length_b   1.000
_cell.length_c   1.000
_cell.angle_alpha   90.00
_cell.angle_beta   90.00
_cell.angle_gamma   90.00
#
_symmetry.space_group_name_H-M   'P 1'
#
loop_
_entity.id
_entity.type
_entity.pdbx_description
1 polymer ?
#
loop_
_entity_poly.entity_id
_entity_poly.type
_entity_poly.pdbx_seq_one_letter_code
_entity_poly.pdbx_strand_id
1 'polypeptide(L)'
;MKIAWAVLEYSLDMDLPDEVVNHPIVKELADAGNDILTWANDIYSFPIEFARGDTHNFVCVAMEHNKLGLDDAIEFVNKLTRKRLDDYVEAKGKLPSFGPGVDEQVAQYILGIEYCVQGFIDWTFMTPRYFGNEAAKVKQTGVVNLMAPIALDAHVVVEA
;
A
#
# COMPACT_ATOMS: atom_id res chain seq x y z
N MET A 1 4.74 -8.77 14.19
CA MET A 1 4.04 -7.49 14.07
C MET A 1 4.72 -6.66 12.99
N LYS A 2 3.97 -6.18 11.97
CA LYS A 2 4.52 -5.26 10.97
C LYS A 2 4.67 -3.87 11.60
N ILE A 3 5.72 -3.13 11.24
CA ILE A 3 6.10 -1.86 11.92
C ILE A 3 4.94 -0.85 11.91
N ALA A 4 4.20 -0.74 10.81
CA ALA A 4 3.05 0.17 10.71
C ALA A 4 1.97 -0.11 11.76
N TRP A 5 1.76 -1.38 12.12
CA TRP A 5 0.73 -1.78 13.07
C TRP A 5 1.18 -1.60 14.52
N ALA A 6 2.47 -1.79 14.79
CA ALA A 6 3.06 -1.43 16.08
C ALA A 6 2.88 0.06 16.41
N VAL A 7 3.01 0.92 15.39
CA VAL A 7 2.77 2.37 15.53
C VAL A 7 1.29 2.64 15.80
N LEU A 8 0.38 1.88 15.21
CA LEU A 8 -1.05 2.02 15.44
C LEU A 8 -1.43 1.68 16.88
N GLU A 9 -0.97 0.54 17.40
CA GLU A 9 -1.20 0.13 18.79
C GLU A 9 -0.68 1.19 19.77
N TYR A 10 0.55 1.68 19.55
CA TYR A 10 1.14 2.75 20.35
C TYR A 10 0.36 4.07 20.27
N SER A 11 -0.07 4.47 19.06
CA SER A 11 -0.75 5.75 18.84
C SER A 11 -2.17 5.78 19.43
N LEU A 12 -2.79 4.61 19.57
CA LEU A 12 -4.13 4.46 20.13
C LEU A 12 -4.13 4.04 21.60
N ASP A 13 -2.95 3.99 22.25
CA ASP A 13 -2.79 3.52 23.63
C ASP A 13 -3.46 2.15 23.85
N MET A 14 -3.27 1.25 22.87
CA MET A 14 -3.82 -0.10 22.90
C MET A 14 -2.81 -1.11 23.42
N ASP A 15 -3.32 -2.08 24.16
CA ASP A 15 -2.55 -3.26 24.61
C ASP A 15 -3.40 -4.51 24.31
N LEU A 16 -3.40 -4.92 23.04
CA LEU A 16 -4.16 -6.08 22.60
C LEU A 16 -3.52 -7.36 23.17
N PRO A 17 -4.30 -8.29 23.76
CA PRO A 17 -3.78 -9.55 24.24
C PRO A 17 -3.07 -10.35 23.13
N ASP A 18 -1.99 -11.04 23.47
CA ASP A 18 -1.22 -11.86 22.52
C ASP A 18 -2.11 -12.86 21.74
N GLU A 19 -3.12 -13.43 22.40
CA GLU A 19 -4.07 -14.35 21.76
C GLU A 19 -4.90 -13.69 20.66
N VAL A 20 -5.19 -12.39 20.79
CA VAL A 20 -5.91 -11.59 19.80
C VAL A 20 -4.97 -11.23 18.65
N VAL A 21 -3.79 -10.67 18.95
CA VAL A 21 -2.80 -10.27 17.94
C VAL A 21 -2.36 -11.47 17.10
N ASN A 22 -2.25 -12.65 17.72
CA ASN A 22 -1.88 -13.88 17.03
C ASN A 22 -3.07 -14.64 16.42
N HIS A 23 -4.31 -14.19 16.65
CA HIS A 23 -5.48 -14.83 16.06
C HIS A 23 -5.38 -14.80 14.53
N PRO A 24 -5.60 -15.94 13.83
CA PRO A 24 -5.38 -16.02 12.39
C PRO A 24 -6.11 -14.94 11.57
N ILE A 25 -7.33 -14.60 11.95
CA ILE A 25 -8.12 -13.58 11.25
C ILE A 25 -7.58 -12.16 11.50
N VAL A 26 -7.10 -11.85 12.70
CA VAL A 26 -6.53 -10.53 13.00
C VAL A 26 -5.22 -10.35 12.24
N LYS A 27 -4.38 -11.38 12.21
CA LYS A 27 -3.16 -11.40 11.38
C LYS A 27 -3.47 -11.26 9.90
N GLU A 28 -4.48 -11.98 9.40
CA GLU A 28 -4.89 -11.92 8.01
C GLU A 28 -5.34 -10.50 7.61
N LEU A 29 -6.13 -9.83 8.45
CA LEU A 29 -6.55 -8.44 8.23
C LEU A 29 -5.34 -7.49 8.21
N ALA A 30 -4.42 -7.65 9.17
CA ALA A 30 -3.18 -6.88 9.22
C ALA A 30 -2.28 -7.14 7.99
N ASP A 31 -2.23 -8.37 7.50
CA ASP A 31 -1.45 -8.72 6.32
C ASP A 31 -2.08 -8.19 5.05
N ALA A 32 -3.39 -8.38 4.87
CA ALA A 32 -4.14 -7.86 3.74
C ALA A 32 -4.12 -6.33 3.66
N GLY A 33 -4.27 -5.62 4.79
CA GLY A 33 -4.17 -4.16 4.83
C GLY A 33 -2.79 -3.67 4.37
N ASN A 34 -1.72 -4.36 4.75
CA ASN A 34 -0.36 -4.04 4.32
C ASN A 34 -0.18 -4.30 2.83
N ASP A 35 -0.66 -5.45 2.35
CA ASP A 35 -0.56 -5.83 0.94
C ASP A 35 -1.27 -4.79 0.06
N ILE A 36 -2.50 -4.41 0.40
CA ILE A 36 -3.27 -3.39 -0.31
C ILE A 36 -2.49 -2.06 -0.36
N LEU A 37 -1.96 -1.61 0.78
CA LEU A 37 -1.19 -0.37 0.86
C LEU A 37 0.07 -0.43 -0.01
N THR A 38 0.86 -1.50 0.11
CA THR A 38 2.13 -1.66 -0.61
C THR A 38 1.92 -1.85 -2.11
N TRP A 39 0.93 -2.62 -2.54
CA TRP A 39 0.68 -2.83 -3.97
C TRP A 39 0.08 -1.59 -4.64
N ALA A 40 -0.76 -0.84 -3.92
CA ALA A 40 -1.19 0.48 -4.39
C ALA A 40 -0.01 1.44 -4.49
N ASN A 41 0.91 1.43 -3.52
CA ASN A 41 2.14 2.22 -3.57
C ASN A 41 2.95 1.91 -4.83
N ASP A 42 3.19 0.64 -5.13
CA ASP A 42 3.97 0.22 -6.29
C ASP A 42 3.38 0.77 -7.60
N ILE A 43 2.06 0.84 -7.74
CA ILE A 43 1.43 1.47 -8.92
C ILE A 43 1.69 2.99 -8.94
N TYR A 44 1.51 3.67 -7.81
CA TYR A 44 1.64 5.13 -7.75
C TYR A 44 3.09 5.61 -7.85
N SER A 45 4.05 4.82 -7.34
CA SER A 45 5.48 5.12 -7.37
C SER A 45 6.16 4.68 -8.66
N PHE A 46 5.58 3.72 -9.39
CA PHE A 46 6.14 3.15 -10.61
C PHE A 46 6.72 4.19 -11.58
N PRO A 47 6.03 5.30 -11.94
CA PRO A 47 6.57 6.25 -12.92
C PRO A 47 7.91 6.86 -12.50
N ILE A 48 8.11 7.11 -11.20
CA ILE A 48 9.34 7.71 -10.68
C ILE A 48 10.41 6.65 -10.44
N GLU A 49 10.04 5.50 -9.91
CA GLU A 49 10.94 4.37 -9.68
C GLU A 49 11.50 3.82 -11.00
N PHE A 50 10.63 3.62 -11.98
CA PHE A 50 11.01 3.24 -13.34
C PHE A 50 11.96 4.27 -13.97
N ALA A 51 11.66 5.58 -13.80
CA ALA A 51 12.52 6.64 -14.28
C ALA A 51 13.92 6.65 -13.61
N ARG A 52 14.07 6.07 -12.42
CA ARG A 52 15.36 5.93 -11.73
C ARG A 52 16.08 4.62 -12.04
N GLY A 53 15.42 3.68 -12.70
CA GLY A 53 15.91 2.32 -12.91
C GLY A 53 15.72 1.40 -11.69
N ASP A 54 14.83 1.77 -10.75
CA ASP A 54 14.51 0.93 -9.59
C ASP A 54 13.68 -0.28 -10.03
N THR A 55 14.07 -1.49 -9.60
CA THR A 55 13.39 -2.75 -9.98
C THR A 55 12.59 -3.37 -8.83
N HIS A 56 12.66 -2.79 -7.63
CA HIS A 56 11.94 -3.26 -6.44
C HIS A 56 10.49 -2.74 -6.45
N ASN A 57 9.72 -3.18 -7.46
CA ASN A 57 8.35 -2.77 -7.68
C ASN A 57 7.56 -3.93 -8.28
N PHE A 58 6.35 -4.20 -7.79
CA PHE A 58 5.56 -5.35 -8.24
C PHE A 58 5.18 -5.27 -9.72
N VAL A 59 5.01 -4.08 -10.30
CA VAL A 59 4.78 -3.92 -11.75
C VAL A 59 5.99 -4.42 -12.54
N CYS A 60 7.22 -4.07 -12.12
CA CYS A 60 8.45 -4.57 -12.75
C CYS A 60 8.53 -6.12 -12.68
N VAL A 61 8.20 -6.69 -11.52
CA VAL A 61 8.18 -8.14 -11.32
C VAL A 61 7.12 -8.80 -12.21
N ALA A 62 5.93 -8.23 -12.32
CA ALA A 62 4.85 -8.74 -13.16
C ALA A 62 5.23 -8.69 -14.65
N MET A 63 5.86 -7.60 -15.13
CA MET A 63 6.37 -7.51 -16.50
C MET A 63 7.39 -8.62 -16.79
N GLU A 64 8.38 -8.78 -15.92
CA GLU A 64 9.48 -9.73 -16.16
C GLU A 64 9.05 -11.19 -15.98
N HIS A 65 8.35 -11.52 -14.90
CA HIS A 65 7.99 -12.90 -14.57
C HIS A 65 6.83 -13.41 -15.43
N ASN A 66 5.80 -12.59 -15.67
CA ASN A 66 4.61 -13.00 -16.43
C ASN A 66 4.70 -12.65 -17.92
N LYS A 67 5.81 -12.03 -18.36
CA LYS A 67 6.04 -11.57 -19.75
C LYS A 67 4.93 -10.63 -20.26
N LEU A 68 4.50 -9.72 -19.39
CA LEU A 68 3.44 -8.75 -19.66
C LEU A 68 4.02 -7.43 -20.19
N GLY A 69 3.25 -6.77 -21.07
CA GLY A 69 3.44 -5.35 -21.34
C GLY A 69 3.07 -4.50 -20.12
N LEU A 70 3.43 -3.21 -20.14
CA LEU A 70 3.21 -2.33 -18.99
C LEU A 70 1.74 -2.25 -18.57
N ASP A 71 0.83 -1.98 -19.51
CA ASP A 71 -0.60 -1.82 -19.20
C ASP A 71 -1.19 -3.11 -18.60
N ASP A 72 -0.80 -4.26 -19.15
CA ASP A 72 -1.23 -5.56 -18.63
C ASP A 72 -0.63 -5.86 -17.25
N ALA A 73 0.61 -5.44 -16.99
CA ALA A 73 1.24 -5.59 -15.67
C ALA A 73 0.58 -4.69 -14.62
N ILE A 74 0.26 -3.44 -14.96
CA ILE A 74 -0.49 -2.53 -14.08
C ILE A 74 -1.88 -3.12 -13.79
N GLU A 75 -2.61 -3.59 -14.80
CA GLU A 75 -3.93 -4.19 -14.58
C GLU A 75 -3.84 -5.51 -13.80
N PHE A 76 -2.77 -6.28 -13.97
CA PHE A 76 -2.50 -7.48 -13.16
C PHE A 76 -2.37 -7.13 -11.67
N VAL A 77 -1.53 -6.13 -11.33
CA VAL A 77 -1.37 -5.69 -9.93
C VAL A 77 -2.68 -5.11 -9.40
N ASN A 78 -3.38 -4.27 -10.18
CA ASN A 78 -4.70 -3.75 -9.79
C ASN A 78 -5.73 -4.85 -9.48
N LYS A 79 -5.81 -5.90 -10.32
CA LYS A 79 -6.70 -7.05 -10.08
C LYS A 79 -6.35 -7.78 -8.79
N LEU A 80 -5.06 -7.98 -8.51
CA LEU A 80 -4.62 -8.59 -7.26
C LEU A 80 -4.97 -7.70 -6.06
N THR A 81 -4.77 -6.39 -6.13
CA THR A 81 -5.14 -5.45 -5.07
C THR A 81 -6.65 -5.46 -4.80
N ARG A 82 -7.49 -5.43 -5.84
CA ARG A 82 -8.95 -5.53 -5.71
C ARG A 82 -9.36 -6.86 -5.06
N LYS A 83 -8.78 -7.97 -5.52
CA LYS A 83 -9.01 -9.28 -4.90
C LYS A 83 -8.59 -9.30 -3.43
N ARG A 84 -7.46 -8.68 -3.07
CA ARG A 84 -6.99 -8.61 -1.68
C ARG A 84 -7.94 -7.82 -0.79
N LEU A 85 -8.56 -6.77 -1.34
CA LEU A 85 -9.62 -6.02 -0.67
C LEU A 85 -10.86 -6.90 -0.43
N ASP A 86 -11.28 -7.69 -1.43
CA ASP A 86 -12.40 -8.63 -1.27
C ASP A 86 -12.08 -9.66 -0.16
N ASP A 87 -10.87 -10.22 -0.17
CA ASP A 87 -10.39 -11.17 0.84
C ASP A 87 -10.36 -10.53 2.25
N TYR A 88 -9.95 -9.26 2.35
CA TYR A 88 -9.97 -8.48 3.60
C TYR A 88 -11.40 -8.34 4.15
N VAL A 89 -12.36 -7.95 3.29
CA VAL A 89 -13.77 -7.78 3.67
C VAL A 89 -14.36 -9.12 4.12
N GLU A 90 -14.06 -10.21 3.41
CA GLU A 90 -14.49 -11.55 3.80
C GLU A 90 -13.89 -11.99 5.14
N ALA A 91 -12.60 -11.75 5.37
CA ALA A 91 -11.93 -12.06 6.63
C ALA A 91 -12.52 -11.25 7.79
N LYS A 92 -12.82 -9.95 7.58
CA LYS A 92 -13.43 -9.08 8.59
C LYS A 92 -14.81 -9.60 9.00
N GLY A 93 -15.59 -10.12 8.04
CA GLY A 93 -16.90 -10.75 8.32
C GLY A 93 -16.83 -12.04 9.13
N LYS A 94 -15.65 -12.65 9.28
CA LYS A 94 -15.42 -13.88 10.05
C LYS A 94 -14.79 -13.63 11.41
N LEU A 95 -14.53 -12.37 11.78
CA LEU A 95 -13.88 -12.01 13.03
C LEU A 95 -14.71 -12.52 14.23
N PRO A 96 -14.12 -13.33 15.14
CA PRO A 96 -14.84 -13.80 16.31
C PRO A 96 -14.96 -12.67 17.35
N SER A 97 -15.84 -12.87 18.33
CA SER A 97 -15.79 -12.11 19.58
C SER A 97 -14.69 -12.68 20.47
N PHE A 98 -13.88 -11.79 21.03
CA PHE A 98 -12.85 -12.03 22.04
C PHE A 98 -13.32 -11.61 23.45
N GLY A 99 -14.47 -10.95 23.53
CA GLY A 99 -15.15 -10.61 24.78
C GLY A 99 -15.27 -9.10 25.04
N PRO A 100 -16.05 -8.71 26.07
CA PRO A 100 -16.30 -7.30 26.38
C PRO A 100 -15.00 -6.52 26.63
N GLY A 101 -14.91 -5.28 26.14
CA GLY A 101 -13.70 -4.44 26.24
C GLY A 101 -12.59 -4.80 25.25
N VAL A 102 -12.38 -6.10 24.97
CA VAL A 102 -11.41 -6.55 23.96
C VAL A 102 -11.98 -6.33 22.56
N ASP A 103 -13.24 -6.68 22.33
CA ASP A 103 -13.93 -6.51 21.04
C ASP A 103 -13.88 -5.05 20.55
N GLU A 104 -14.00 -4.09 21.46
CA GLU A 104 -13.93 -2.65 21.15
C GLU A 104 -12.51 -2.25 20.70
N GLN A 105 -11.47 -2.73 21.39
CA GLN A 105 -10.08 -2.50 21.00
C GLN A 105 -9.76 -3.16 19.66
N VAL A 106 -10.22 -4.39 19.42
CA VAL A 106 -10.06 -5.05 18.12
C VAL A 106 -10.75 -4.26 17.02
N ALA A 107 -11.99 -3.82 17.23
CA ALA A 107 -12.71 -3.01 16.25
C ALA A 107 -11.97 -1.71 15.92
N GLN A 108 -11.43 -1.02 16.93
CA GLN A 108 -10.63 0.18 16.72
C GLN A 108 -9.29 -0.11 16.02
N TYR A 109 -8.62 -1.22 16.33
CA TYR A 109 -7.39 -1.63 15.65
C TYR A 109 -7.64 -1.93 14.16
N ILE A 110 -8.69 -2.69 13.83
CA ILE A 110 -9.08 -2.97 12.45
C ILE A 110 -9.48 -1.69 11.71
N LEU A 111 -10.22 -0.78 12.35
CA LEU A 111 -10.54 0.53 11.78
C LEU A 111 -9.28 1.38 11.55
N GLY A 112 -8.30 1.29 12.45
CA GLY A 112 -7.02 1.96 12.31
C GLY A 112 -6.23 1.49 11.09
N ILE A 113 -6.23 0.18 10.81
CA ILE A 113 -5.65 -0.37 9.56
C ILE A 113 -6.35 0.24 8.34
N GLU A 114 -7.68 0.30 8.33
CA GLU A 114 -8.47 0.87 7.23
C GLU A 114 -8.16 2.35 7.02
N TYR A 115 -8.00 3.10 8.10
CA TYR A 115 -7.57 4.51 8.02
C TYR A 115 -6.13 4.67 7.58
N CYS A 116 -5.21 3.78 7.94
CA CYS A 116 -3.86 3.80 7.39
C CYS A 116 -3.87 3.60 5.87
N VAL A 117 -4.68 2.65 5.36
CA VAL A 117 -4.81 2.41 3.92
C VAL A 117 -5.41 3.64 3.22
N GLN A 118 -6.55 4.13 3.70
CA GLN A 118 -7.22 5.28 3.09
C GLN A 118 -6.37 6.56 3.19
N GLY A 119 -5.78 6.81 4.35
CA GLY A 119 -4.91 7.95 4.60
C GLY A 119 -3.66 7.91 3.72
N PHE A 120 -3.10 6.73 3.44
CA PHE A 120 -2.00 6.58 2.49
C PHE A 120 -2.40 6.96 1.05
N ILE A 121 -3.58 6.52 0.61
CA ILE A 121 -4.11 6.87 -0.72
C ILE A 121 -4.32 8.39 -0.80
N ASP A 122 -4.94 9.00 0.20
CA ASP A 122 -5.15 10.44 0.22
C ASP A 122 -3.84 11.21 0.25
N TRP A 123 -2.91 10.79 1.12
CA TRP A 123 -1.58 11.37 1.22
C TRP A 123 -0.83 11.31 -0.11
N THR A 124 -0.94 10.21 -0.85
CA THR A 124 -0.31 10.02 -2.17
C THR A 124 -0.65 11.14 -3.16
N PHE A 125 -1.88 11.67 -3.11
CA PHE A 125 -2.31 12.80 -3.94
C PHE A 125 -2.11 14.18 -3.31
N MET A 126 -1.64 14.25 -2.06
CA MET A 126 -1.32 15.50 -1.36
C MET A 126 0.16 15.83 -1.39
N THR A 127 1.03 14.82 -1.47
CA THR A 127 2.48 14.99 -1.49
C THR A 127 3.02 15.19 -2.91
N PRO A 128 4.07 16.01 -3.12
CA PRO A 128 4.75 16.06 -4.41
C PRO A 128 5.53 14.78 -4.74
N ARG A 129 5.69 13.85 -3.79
CA ARG A 129 6.52 12.64 -3.91
C ARG A 129 6.20 11.79 -5.15
N TYR A 130 4.92 11.65 -5.51
CA TYR A 130 4.48 10.72 -6.57
C TYR A 130 4.16 11.41 -7.89
N PHE A 131 3.43 12.52 -7.82
CA PHE A 131 2.91 13.19 -9.02
C PHE A 131 3.33 14.66 -9.11
N GLY A 132 4.20 15.13 -8.21
CA GLY A 132 4.63 16.53 -8.17
C GLY A 132 3.44 17.49 -8.17
N ASN A 133 3.48 18.50 -9.05
CA ASN A 133 2.42 19.49 -9.21
C ASN A 133 1.20 18.96 -10.00
N GLU A 134 1.29 17.77 -10.59
CA GLU A 134 0.21 17.19 -11.41
C GLU A 134 -0.78 16.34 -10.57
N ALA A 135 -0.58 16.20 -9.26
CA ALA A 135 -1.36 15.31 -8.41
C ALA A 135 -2.89 15.50 -8.54
N ALA A 136 -3.37 16.76 -8.59
CA ALA A 136 -4.80 17.06 -8.75
C ALA A 136 -5.36 16.57 -10.11
N LYS A 137 -4.57 16.74 -11.18
CA LYS A 137 -4.93 16.27 -12.52
C LYS A 137 -4.93 14.75 -12.58
N VAL A 138 -3.90 14.10 -12.05
CA VAL A 138 -3.85 12.62 -11.97
C VAL A 138 -5.04 12.07 -11.18
N LYS A 139 -5.40 12.69 -10.05
CA LYS A 139 -6.58 12.27 -9.26
C LYS A 139 -7.88 12.36 -10.06
N GLN A 140 -8.00 13.35 -10.95
CA GLN A 140 -9.18 13.54 -11.79
C GLN A 140 -9.22 12.61 -13.01
N THR A 141 -8.09 12.40 -13.68
CA THR A 141 -8.03 11.69 -14.97
C THR A 141 -7.64 10.23 -14.85
N GLY A 142 -6.95 9.85 -13.79
CA GLY A 142 -6.28 8.55 -13.65
C GLY A 142 -5.07 8.37 -14.58
N VAL A 143 -4.65 9.41 -15.30
CA VAL A 143 -3.59 9.33 -16.31
C VAL A 143 -2.29 9.93 -15.78
N VAL A 144 -1.21 9.14 -15.82
CA VAL A 144 0.15 9.57 -15.48
C VAL A 144 1.04 9.45 -16.71
N ASN A 145 1.79 10.50 -17.03
CA ASN A 145 2.81 10.42 -18.06
C ASN A 145 4.08 9.80 -17.47
N LEU A 146 4.55 8.72 -18.07
CA LEU A 146 5.82 8.11 -17.69
C LEU A 146 6.97 9.06 -18.07
N MET A 147 7.94 9.15 -17.17
CA MET A 147 9.21 9.80 -17.47
C MET A 147 10.16 8.73 -18.01
N ALA A 148 10.94 9.09 -19.04
CA ALA A 148 12.02 8.21 -19.50
C ALA A 148 13.01 7.95 -18.35
N PRO A 149 13.68 6.79 -18.32
CA PRO A 149 14.78 6.56 -17.40
C PRO A 149 15.79 7.71 -17.47
N ILE A 150 16.25 8.18 -16.32
CA ILE A 150 17.39 9.08 -16.24
C ILE A 150 18.53 8.38 -16.97
N ALA A 151 19.08 9.07 -17.97
CA ALA A 151 20.25 8.60 -18.67
C ALA A 151 21.41 8.55 -17.66
N LEU A 152 21.78 7.35 -17.21
CA LEU A 152 22.80 7.13 -16.18
C LEU A 152 24.22 7.53 -16.64
N ASP A 153 24.38 7.85 -17.93
CA ASP A 153 25.58 8.43 -18.54
C ASP A 153 25.62 9.97 -18.45
N ALA A 154 24.58 10.61 -17.90
CA ALA A 154 24.59 12.04 -17.61
C ALA A 154 25.55 12.37 -16.46
N HIS A 155 26.45 13.33 -16.67
CA HIS A 155 27.35 13.83 -15.63
C HIS A 155 26.62 14.88 -14.77
N VAL A 156 26.79 14.79 -13.45
CA VAL A 156 26.33 15.80 -12.49
C VAL A 156 27.53 16.61 -12.04
N VAL A 157 27.50 17.93 -12.28
CA VAL A 157 28.47 18.87 -11.70
C VAL A 157 27.96 19.27 -10.33
N VAL A 158 28.69 18.92 -9.27
CA VAL A 158 28.40 19.31 -7.90
C VAL A 158 29.31 20.48 -7.53
N GLU A 159 28.74 21.62 -7.16
CA GLU A 159 29.48 22.73 -6.56
C GLU A 159 29.61 22.47 -5.04
N ALA A 160 30.82 22.64 -4.51
CA ALA A 160 31.13 22.54 -3.09
C ALA A 160 30.93 23.87 -2.36
#